data_AF-A0A7J3ZJZ6-F1
#
_entry.id   AF-A0A7J3ZJZ6-F1
#
_cell.length_a   1.000
_cell.length_b   1.000
_cell.length_c   1.000
_cell.angle_alpha   90.00
_cell.angle_beta   90.00
_cell.angle_gamma   90.00
#
_symmetry.space_group_name_H-M   'P 1'
#
loop_
_entity.id
_entity.type
_entity.pdbx_description
1 polymer ?
#
loop_
_entity_poly.entity_id
_entity_poly.type
_entity_poly.pdbx_seq_one_letter_code
_entity_poly.pdbx_strand_id
1 'polypeptide(L)'
;MKMGVKSVISTLLLALIVLPVLSPLAVAEAPQKGGTLVVALVAEPRVIDPTTGAWNAGFVAAQIFNSLLELDENLNIVPSLAESWEIDEKEGAFIFKLREGVKWHDGHPFTAEDVKFSFENIISKYDVFGALYFKDTKVEIIDERTVKIKPGDFLPGVQLYLMATLDTAILPKHILEGQDFLKSEFRTKPIGTGPFKFVEWLKGSHITLVRNENYWKEGKPYLDKIVIRFISDPATLIAELEAGNVNYVFRGVPYEAYDRLKGNPNLDVILSERPPYKVVLEFNTKHPILSDVRVRKAIAYAIDKEEIARKATNGLALPTHSFWAPEDVPPSPNIVRYEYNPEMAEKLLDEAGYPRGRDGKRFTLELLTRVGEPEEAIVAELIRDYLSRVGIEVNIKAVDFATMLDLQSNYKYDFTLVKRWVAPIWGYQLFHSEWIRPGQPFTNIMQYSNPEVDQLFDLWFKEIDPEKQKRYLQRIDEILTDELPEIPLYTVVFLNVKSANVKGPDIPVGKYVFWDPLENTYIETAAPTAPTVTPAEEVKGPSTALIAGIVVAAVALAAVAALLLRKR
;
A
#
# COMPACT_ATOMS: atom_id res chain seq x y z
N MET A 1 -27.27 71.46 -5.78
CA MET A 1 -28.12 72.66 -5.64
C MET A 1 -29.26 72.33 -4.68
N LYS A 2 -29.35 73.00 -3.50
CA LYS A 2 -30.47 73.06 -2.50
C LYS A 2 -31.17 71.72 -2.10
N MET A 3 -31.07 71.23 -0.85
CA MET A 3 -31.92 71.57 0.34
C MET A 3 -33.42 71.30 0.15
N GLY A 4 -34.19 70.66 1.05
CA GLY A 4 -33.97 70.01 2.37
C GLY A 4 -35.20 69.13 2.74
N VAL A 5 -35.17 68.11 3.63
CA VAL A 5 -35.04 68.08 5.12
C VAL A 5 -36.38 68.34 5.89
N LYS A 6 -36.69 67.44 6.86
CA LYS A 6 -37.80 67.39 7.88
C LYS A 6 -39.13 66.73 7.42
N SER A 7 -39.91 65.97 8.23
CA SER A 7 -39.92 65.60 9.67
C SER A 7 -40.97 64.47 9.92
N VAL A 8 -41.06 63.63 10.99
CA VAL A 8 -40.18 63.08 12.06
C VAL A 8 -41.07 62.16 13.00
N ILE A 9 -40.50 61.49 14.04
CA ILE A 9 -41.11 60.60 15.11
C ILE A 9 -41.60 59.21 14.62
N SER A 10 -41.28 58.03 15.19
CA SER A 10 -40.94 57.66 16.59
C SER A 10 -39.93 56.52 16.75
N THR A 11 -39.15 56.60 17.84
CA THR A 11 -38.21 55.59 18.33
C THR A 11 -38.91 54.53 19.20
N LEU A 12 -38.52 53.25 19.08
CA LEU A 12 -38.40 52.35 20.24
C LEU A 12 -37.55 51.12 19.92
N LEU A 13 -36.56 50.85 20.78
CA LEU A 13 -35.67 49.69 20.68
C LEU A 13 -36.42 48.40 21.00
N LEU A 14 -36.09 47.33 20.28
CA LEU A 14 -36.10 45.98 20.84
C LEU A 14 -34.80 45.28 20.45
N ALA A 15 -33.83 45.26 21.37
CA ALA A 15 -32.59 44.54 21.19
C ALA A 15 -32.84 43.04 21.42
N LEU A 16 -33.04 42.28 20.33
CA LEU A 16 -32.94 40.82 20.41
C LEU A 16 -31.46 40.45 20.60
N ILE A 17 -31.10 40.07 21.81
CA ILE A 17 -29.87 39.31 22.06
C ILE A 17 -30.10 37.91 21.50
N VAL A 18 -29.77 37.71 20.23
CA VAL A 18 -29.60 36.37 19.66
C VAL A 18 -28.26 35.86 20.18
N LEU A 19 -28.28 35.12 21.29
CA LEU A 19 -27.15 34.28 21.69
C LEU A 19 -26.98 33.22 20.60
N PRO A 20 -25.86 33.20 19.85
CA PRO A 20 -25.57 32.08 18.99
C PRO A 20 -25.29 30.87 19.88
N VAL A 21 -26.08 29.82 19.72
CA VAL A 21 -25.72 28.50 20.25
C VAL A 21 -24.53 28.02 19.41
N LEU A 22 -23.34 28.42 19.83
CA LEU A 22 -22.07 27.87 19.38
C LEU A 22 -22.03 26.41 19.82
N SER A 23 -22.54 25.52 18.97
CA SER A 23 -22.09 24.13 18.97
C SER A 23 -20.57 24.17 18.92
N PRO A 24 -19.85 23.52 19.86
CA PRO A 24 -18.41 23.42 19.76
C PRO A 24 -18.09 22.61 18.50
N LEU A 25 -17.66 23.31 17.45
CA LEU A 25 -16.86 22.71 16.40
C LEU A 25 -15.68 22.07 17.12
N ALA A 26 -15.56 20.74 17.01
CA ALA A 26 -14.38 20.03 17.49
C ALA A 26 -13.19 20.57 16.68
N VAL A 27 -12.45 21.49 17.28
CA VAL A 27 -11.17 21.95 16.72
C VAL A 27 -10.26 20.76 16.79
N ALA A 28 -9.99 20.13 15.63
CA ALA A 28 -8.96 19.11 15.55
C ALA A 28 -7.66 19.73 16.08
N GLU A 29 -7.12 19.11 17.13
CA GLU A 29 -5.94 19.67 17.80
C GLU A 29 -4.76 19.65 16.83
N ALA A 30 -3.99 20.75 16.78
CA ALA A 30 -2.90 20.86 15.83
C ALA A 30 -1.84 19.76 16.11
N PRO A 31 -1.28 19.09 15.08
CA PRO A 31 -0.30 18.02 15.27
C PRO A 31 0.85 18.44 16.19
N GLN A 32 0.97 17.77 17.33
CA GLN A 32 1.99 18.08 18.33
C GLN A 32 3.35 17.51 17.87
N LYS A 33 4.40 18.34 17.91
CA LYS A 33 5.78 17.87 17.74
C LYS A 33 6.25 17.19 19.02
N GLY A 34 6.84 16.01 18.88
CA GLY A 34 7.52 15.31 19.95
C GLY A 34 7.26 13.80 19.96
N GLY A 35 7.86 13.13 20.93
CA GLY A 35 7.52 11.77 21.30
C GLY A 35 8.32 10.68 20.57
N THR A 36 8.17 9.45 21.07
CA THR A 36 8.81 8.25 20.52
C THR A 36 7.73 7.31 20.02
N LEU A 37 7.76 6.96 18.74
CA LEU A 37 6.96 5.88 18.19
C LEU A 37 7.73 4.56 18.30
N VAL A 38 7.18 3.57 18.99
CA VAL A 38 7.71 2.21 18.99
C VAL A 38 6.99 1.37 17.95
N VAL A 39 7.72 0.92 16.92
CA VAL A 39 7.20 0.05 15.87
C VAL A 39 7.73 -1.37 16.07
N ALA A 40 6.92 -2.39 15.85
CA ALA A 40 7.37 -3.78 15.79
C ALA A 40 7.45 -4.29 14.34
N LEU A 41 8.53 -5.03 14.05
CA LEU A 41 8.72 -5.86 12.88
C LEU A 41 8.77 -7.33 13.31
N VAL A 42 8.07 -8.21 12.60
CA VAL A 42 8.09 -9.66 12.88
C VAL A 42 9.38 -10.37 12.47
N ALA A 43 10.28 -9.69 11.75
CA ALA A 43 11.61 -10.20 11.41
C ALA A 43 12.64 -9.06 11.29
N GLU A 44 13.86 -9.32 11.75
CA GLU A 44 15.00 -8.42 11.57
C GLU A 44 15.42 -8.37 10.08
N PRO A 45 15.57 -7.19 9.46
CA PRO A 45 16.07 -7.08 8.09
C PRO A 45 17.58 -7.41 8.02
N ARG A 46 18.10 -7.79 6.85
CA ARG A 46 19.56 -8.04 6.70
C ARG A 46 20.36 -6.76 6.51
N VAL A 47 19.77 -5.80 5.79
CA VAL A 47 20.29 -4.48 5.44
C VAL A 47 19.13 -3.47 5.48
N ILE A 48 19.43 -2.19 5.46
CA ILE A 48 18.46 -1.07 5.52
C ILE A 48 18.75 0.01 4.47
N ASP A 49 19.45 -0.37 3.38
CA ASP A 49 19.49 0.39 2.13
C ASP A 49 18.23 0.11 1.27
N PRO A 50 17.88 1.00 0.33
CA PRO A 50 16.63 0.87 -0.42
C PRO A 50 16.67 -0.25 -1.48
N THR A 51 17.84 -0.74 -1.90
CA THR A 51 17.99 -1.40 -3.21
C THR A 51 17.51 -2.86 -3.29
N THR A 52 16.83 -3.36 -2.24
CA THR A 52 16.60 -4.80 -2.06
C THR A 52 15.20 -5.29 -2.41
N GLY A 53 14.22 -4.39 -2.56
CA GLY A 53 12.81 -4.75 -2.65
C GLY A 53 12.21 -5.40 -1.38
N ALA A 54 13.00 -5.59 -0.32
CA ALA A 54 12.58 -6.33 0.86
C ALA A 54 11.76 -5.45 1.81
N TRP A 55 10.53 -5.84 2.12
CA TRP A 55 9.58 -5.02 2.89
C TRP A 55 10.11 -4.43 4.19
N ASN A 56 10.75 -5.23 5.05
CA ASN A 56 11.26 -4.75 6.35
C ASN A 56 12.49 -3.84 6.19
N ALA A 57 13.26 -3.98 5.11
CA ALA A 57 14.37 -3.08 4.80
C ALA A 57 13.83 -1.75 4.27
N GLY A 58 12.92 -1.81 3.28
CA GLY A 58 12.27 -0.64 2.69
C GLY A 58 11.46 0.17 3.70
N PHE A 59 10.79 -0.46 4.67
CA PHE A 59 10.12 0.26 5.77
C PHE A 59 11.08 1.16 6.56
N VAL A 60 12.29 0.68 6.86
CA VAL A 60 13.33 1.47 7.55
C VAL A 60 13.91 2.52 6.60
N ALA A 61 14.23 2.13 5.37
CA ALA A 61 14.85 2.99 4.37
C ALA A 61 13.96 4.17 3.95
N ALA A 62 12.63 3.98 3.88
CA ALA A 62 11.64 5.03 3.65
C ALA A 62 11.75 6.23 4.62
N GLN A 63 12.21 5.97 5.84
CA GLN A 63 12.36 7.01 6.86
C GLN A 63 13.65 7.82 6.66
N ILE A 64 14.59 7.29 5.88
CA ILE A 64 15.99 7.73 5.78
C ILE A 64 16.27 8.40 4.43
N PHE A 65 15.64 7.95 3.35
CA PHE A 65 15.92 8.38 1.97
C PHE A 65 14.75 9.14 1.33
N ASN A 66 15.03 9.89 0.26
CA ASN A 66 14.04 10.43 -0.65
C ASN A 66 14.43 10.14 -2.11
N SER A 67 13.43 10.12 -2.99
CA SER A 67 13.58 10.02 -4.45
C SER A 67 13.39 11.40 -5.10
N LEU A 68 13.50 11.50 -6.43
CA LEU A 68 13.29 12.78 -7.13
C LEU A 68 11.85 13.27 -6.98
N LEU A 69 10.89 12.35 -7.06
CA LEU A 69 9.47 12.59 -6.87
C LEU A 69 8.96 11.78 -5.67
N GLU A 70 7.71 12.00 -5.30
CA GLU A 70 6.98 11.20 -4.33
C GLU A 70 5.52 11.02 -4.78
N LEU A 71 4.78 10.13 -4.12
CA LEU A 71 3.35 9.89 -4.40
C LEU A 71 2.50 10.51 -3.28
N ASP A 72 1.43 11.21 -3.65
CA ASP A 72 0.48 11.76 -2.67
C ASP A 72 -0.55 10.70 -2.19
N GLU A 73 -1.43 11.11 -1.26
CA GLU A 73 -2.52 10.28 -0.74
C GLU A 73 -3.57 9.85 -1.79
N ASN A 74 -3.41 10.22 -3.06
CA ASN A 74 -4.28 9.84 -4.18
C ASN A 74 -3.48 9.19 -5.33
N LEU A 75 -2.23 8.76 -5.08
CA LEU A 75 -1.30 8.24 -6.10
C LEU A 75 -0.88 9.22 -7.20
N ASN A 76 -1.10 10.52 -7.03
CA ASN A 76 -0.53 11.51 -7.93
C ASN A 76 0.98 11.62 -7.69
N ILE A 77 1.74 11.70 -8.78
CA ILE A 77 3.16 12.00 -8.74
C ILE A 77 3.34 13.49 -8.40
N VAL A 78 4.09 13.79 -7.32
CA VAL A 78 4.32 15.15 -6.83
C VAL A 78 5.82 15.42 -6.56
N PRO A 79 6.26 16.70 -6.49
CA PRO A 79 7.67 17.05 -6.31
C PRO A 79 8.29 16.60 -4.97
N SER A 80 9.47 15.97 -4.99
CA SER A 80 10.25 15.63 -3.78
C SER A 80 11.64 16.28 -3.79
N LEU A 81 12.73 15.55 -4.06
CA LEU A 81 14.08 16.13 -4.25
C LEU A 81 14.20 16.97 -5.54
N ALA A 82 13.29 16.77 -6.50
CA ALA A 82 13.07 17.69 -7.62
C ALA A 82 11.85 18.58 -7.34
N GLU A 83 11.92 19.85 -7.73
CA GLU A 83 10.84 20.84 -7.66
C GLU A 83 9.87 20.74 -8.85
N SER A 84 10.37 20.29 -10.01
CA SER A 84 9.60 20.15 -11.25
C SER A 84 10.30 19.19 -12.22
N TRP A 85 9.54 18.65 -13.16
CA TRP A 85 10.05 17.80 -14.24
C TRP A 85 9.37 18.08 -15.59
N GLU A 86 10.04 17.69 -16.67
CA GLU A 86 9.54 17.70 -18.04
C GLU A 86 9.89 16.35 -18.72
N ILE A 87 9.02 15.88 -19.61
CA ILE A 87 9.23 14.67 -20.41
C ILE A 87 9.60 15.10 -21.84
N ASP A 88 10.84 14.86 -22.24
CA ASP A 88 11.32 15.07 -23.61
C ASP A 88 11.13 13.79 -24.42
N GLU A 89 9.94 13.63 -25.01
CA GLU A 89 9.59 12.48 -25.86
C GLU A 89 10.49 12.36 -27.10
N LYS A 90 11.04 13.48 -27.58
CA LYS A 90 11.86 13.52 -28.81
C LYS A 90 13.24 12.92 -28.56
N GLU A 91 13.84 13.20 -27.42
CA GLU A 91 15.15 12.64 -27.04
C GLU A 91 15.04 11.41 -26.14
N GLY A 92 13.85 11.05 -25.65
CA GLY A 92 13.61 9.92 -24.77
C GLY A 92 14.20 10.13 -23.38
N ALA A 93 13.89 11.27 -22.76
CA ALA A 93 14.51 11.70 -21.51
C ALA A 93 13.55 12.43 -20.56
N PHE A 94 13.94 12.49 -19.29
CA PHE A 94 13.28 13.27 -18.24
C PHE A 94 14.21 14.40 -17.81
N ILE A 95 13.72 15.63 -17.79
CA ILE A 95 14.49 16.80 -17.34
C ILE A 95 13.96 17.19 -15.96
N PHE A 96 14.82 17.18 -14.95
CA PHE A 96 14.47 17.51 -13.57
C PHE A 96 15.17 18.78 -13.10
N LYS A 97 14.42 19.64 -12.42
CA LYS A 97 14.97 20.77 -11.65
C LYS A 97 15.04 20.37 -10.18
N LEU A 98 16.24 20.26 -9.63
CA LEU A 98 16.53 19.82 -8.27
C LEU A 98 16.23 20.91 -7.23
N ARG A 99 15.81 20.51 -6.04
CA ARG A 99 15.49 21.37 -4.89
C ARG A 99 16.73 22.02 -4.29
N GLU A 100 16.60 23.28 -3.86
CA GLU A 100 17.68 23.99 -3.17
C GLU A 100 17.78 23.63 -1.68
N GLY A 101 18.95 23.83 -1.09
CA GLY A 101 19.15 23.80 0.37
C GLY A 101 19.05 22.42 1.03
N VAL A 102 18.74 21.36 0.28
CA VAL A 102 18.72 19.97 0.78
C VAL A 102 20.12 19.55 1.22
N LYS A 103 20.18 18.84 2.36
CA LYS A 103 21.40 18.27 2.90
C LYS A 103 21.22 16.80 3.23
N TRP A 104 22.31 16.05 3.06
CA TRP A 104 22.49 14.72 3.65
C TRP A 104 22.49 14.80 5.18
N HIS A 105 22.20 13.69 5.86
CA HIS A 105 22.11 13.62 7.33
C HIS A 105 23.43 13.97 8.06
N ASP A 106 24.56 13.90 7.36
CA ASP A 106 25.89 14.29 7.83
C ASP A 106 26.22 15.79 7.61
N GLY A 107 25.34 16.53 6.91
CA GLY A 107 25.47 17.95 6.61
C GLY A 107 26.03 18.29 5.22
N HIS A 108 26.47 17.31 4.41
CA HIS A 108 26.88 17.58 3.02
C HIS A 108 25.70 18.07 2.17
N PRO A 109 25.90 18.98 1.21
CA PRO A 109 24.84 19.39 0.29
C PRO A 109 24.44 18.25 -0.66
N PHE A 110 23.15 18.12 -0.95
CA PHE A 110 22.66 17.30 -2.05
C PHE A 110 22.85 18.04 -3.38
N THR A 111 23.29 17.34 -4.43
CA THR A 111 23.66 17.94 -5.73
C THR A 111 23.27 17.09 -6.94
N ALA A 112 23.35 17.68 -8.14
CA ALA A 112 23.19 16.97 -9.41
C ALA A 112 24.14 15.77 -9.58
N GLU A 113 25.33 15.82 -8.97
CA GLU A 113 26.31 14.72 -8.96
C GLU A 113 25.79 13.49 -8.20
N ASP A 114 25.02 13.66 -7.13
CA ASP A 114 24.41 12.55 -6.39
C ASP A 114 23.34 11.85 -7.24
N VAL A 115 22.55 12.61 -8.01
CA VAL A 115 21.54 12.05 -8.93
C VAL A 115 22.22 11.27 -10.05
N LYS A 116 23.24 11.86 -10.68
CA LYS A 116 24.04 11.20 -11.72
C LYS A 116 24.66 9.90 -11.22
N PHE A 117 25.34 9.95 -10.07
CA PHE A 117 25.92 8.76 -9.44
C PHE A 117 24.86 7.71 -9.12
N SER A 118 23.73 8.09 -8.54
CA SER A 118 22.68 7.14 -8.16
C SER A 118 22.14 6.39 -9.36
N PHE A 119 21.76 7.09 -10.44
CA PHE A 119 21.23 6.44 -11.64
C PHE A 119 22.30 5.67 -12.44
N GLU A 120 23.52 6.17 -12.61
CA GLU A 120 24.55 5.52 -13.43
C GLU A 120 25.36 4.43 -12.71
N ASN A 121 25.41 4.45 -11.37
CA ASN A 121 26.26 3.56 -10.58
C ASN A 121 25.52 2.63 -9.62
N ILE A 122 24.34 3.01 -9.10
CA ILE A 122 23.62 2.20 -8.11
C ILE A 122 22.29 1.65 -8.65
N ILE A 123 21.32 2.53 -8.92
CA ILE A 123 19.94 2.18 -9.29
C ILE A 123 19.97 1.22 -10.47
N SER A 124 20.67 1.57 -11.55
CA SER A 124 20.82 0.76 -12.78
C SER A 124 21.57 -0.57 -12.64
N LYS A 125 22.04 -0.96 -11.45
CA LYS A 125 22.92 -2.14 -11.24
C LYS A 125 22.58 -3.00 -10.02
N TYR A 126 22.13 -2.39 -8.93
CA TYR A 126 21.95 -3.05 -7.63
C TYR A 126 20.53 -2.94 -7.07
N ASP A 127 19.70 -2.02 -7.60
CA ASP A 127 18.28 -1.99 -7.28
C ASP A 127 17.51 -3.03 -8.11
N VAL A 128 16.61 -3.78 -7.47
CA VAL A 128 15.87 -4.88 -8.10
C VAL A 128 14.96 -4.41 -9.25
N PHE A 129 14.42 -3.18 -9.19
CA PHE A 129 13.61 -2.59 -10.26
C PHE A 129 14.38 -1.49 -11.00
N GLY A 130 15.30 -0.80 -10.34
CA GLY A 130 16.20 0.16 -10.97
C GLY A 130 17.12 -0.47 -12.01
N ALA A 131 17.68 -1.65 -11.75
CA ALA A 131 18.53 -2.37 -12.72
C ALA A 131 17.75 -2.89 -13.93
N LEU A 132 16.43 -2.82 -13.86
CA LEU A 132 15.50 -3.32 -14.85
C LEU A 132 14.92 -2.20 -15.73
N TYR A 133 14.43 -1.12 -15.11
CA TYR A 133 13.81 0.01 -15.80
C TYR A 133 14.75 1.18 -16.07
N PHE A 134 15.91 1.24 -15.41
CA PHE A 134 16.93 2.27 -15.59
C PHE A 134 18.28 1.67 -16.02
N LYS A 135 18.27 0.48 -16.61
CA LYS A 135 19.46 -0.11 -17.22
C LYS A 135 20.05 0.83 -18.27
N ASP A 136 21.38 0.88 -18.32
CA ASP A 136 22.18 1.65 -19.29
C ASP A 136 21.91 3.18 -19.31
N THR A 137 21.17 3.69 -18.31
CA THR A 137 20.87 5.12 -18.11
C THR A 137 22.11 6.01 -18.19
N LYS A 138 21.93 7.19 -18.78
CA LYS A 138 22.86 8.32 -18.74
C LYS A 138 22.19 9.53 -18.10
N VAL A 139 22.93 10.24 -17.27
CA VAL A 139 22.51 11.51 -16.69
C VAL A 139 23.46 12.60 -17.14
N GLU A 140 22.92 13.55 -17.88
CA GLU A 140 23.59 14.80 -18.25
C GLU A 140 23.28 15.86 -17.19
N ILE A 141 24.31 16.55 -16.70
CA ILE A 141 24.15 17.69 -15.79
C ILE A 141 24.16 18.94 -16.69
N ILE A 142 23.00 19.58 -16.82
CA ILE A 142 22.78 20.74 -17.70
C ILE A 142 23.28 22.01 -17.01
N ASP A 143 23.00 22.12 -15.70
CA ASP A 143 23.52 23.14 -14.79
C ASP A 143 23.56 22.60 -13.35
N GLU A 144 23.94 23.43 -12.36
CA GLU A 144 24.08 23.04 -10.95
C GLU A 144 22.82 22.38 -10.34
N ARG A 145 21.63 22.66 -10.89
CA ARG A 145 20.34 22.17 -10.41
C ARG A 145 19.48 21.50 -11.49
N THR A 146 19.92 21.43 -12.73
CA THR A 146 19.16 20.79 -13.82
C THR A 146 19.86 19.53 -14.32
N VAL A 147 19.15 18.39 -14.28
CA VAL A 147 19.65 17.11 -14.79
C VAL A 147 18.72 16.54 -15.85
N LYS A 148 19.30 15.99 -16.92
CA LYS A 148 18.58 15.25 -17.97
C LYS A 148 18.90 13.76 -17.85
N ILE A 149 17.92 12.99 -17.41
CA ILE A 149 18.01 11.53 -17.22
C ILE A 149 17.49 10.87 -18.49
N LYS A 150 18.37 10.14 -19.18
CA LYS A 150 18.07 9.37 -20.39
C LYS A 150 18.29 7.88 -20.13
N PRO A 151 17.21 7.11 -19.87
CA PRO A 151 17.30 5.66 -19.73
C PRO A 151 17.78 4.96 -21.01
N GLY A 152 18.19 3.69 -20.91
CA GLY A 152 18.50 2.87 -22.09
C GLY A 152 17.27 2.66 -22.98
N ASP A 153 16.15 2.27 -22.38
CA ASP A 153 14.83 2.14 -23.00
C ASP A 153 13.88 3.21 -22.44
N PHE A 154 13.21 3.98 -23.29
CA PHE A 154 12.33 5.07 -22.85
C PHE A 154 10.87 4.60 -22.68
N LEU A 155 10.43 4.53 -21.42
CA LEU A 155 9.14 3.97 -21.00
C LEU A 155 8.42 4.94 -20.03
N PRO A 156 7.99 6.13 -20.52
CA PRO A 156 7.55 7.24 -19.67
C PRO A 156 6.32 6.95 -18.81
N GLY A 157 5.38 6.12 -19.28
CA GLY A 157 4.20 5.73 -18.51
C GLY A 157 4.50 4.97 -17.21
N VAL A 158 5.74 4.51 -17.00
CA VAL A 158 6.16 3.71 -15.83
C VAL A 158 7.38 4.30 -15.15
N GLN A 159 8.40 4.72 -15.91
CA GLN A 159 9.63 5.26 -15.33
C GLN A 159 9.35 6.50 -14.47
N LEU A 160 8.39 7.34 -14.85
CA LEU A 160 8.01 8.49 -14.05
C LEU A 160 7.41 8.09 -12.69
N TYR A 161 6.59 7.03 -12.65
CA TYR A 161 6.03 6.50 -11.41
C TYR A 161 7.11 5.89 -10.52
N LEU A 162 8.05 5.12 -11.09
CA LEU A 162 9.20 4.57 -10.33
C LEU A 162 10.13 5.67 -9.79
N MET A 163 10.27 6.80 -10.50
CA MET A 163 10.97 7.98 -9.99
C MET A 163 10.31 8.64 -8.76
N ALA A 164 9.07 8.23 -8.45
CA ALA A 164 8.30 8.63 -7.27
C ALA A 164 8.28 7.56 -6.15
N THR A 165 9.00 6.44 -6.31
CA THR A 165 9.12 5.36 -5.30
C THR A 165 10.54 5.24 -4.77
N LEU A 166 10.70 4.51 -3.65
CA LEU A 166 12.00 4.26 -3.01
C LEU A 166 12.99 3.49 -3.90
N ASP A 167 12.51 2.78 -4.93
CA ASP A 167 13.33 2.02 -5.90
C ASP A 167 14.26 2.90 -6.75
N THR A 168 14.08 4.23 -6.68
CA THR A 168 14.96 5.24 -7.29
C THR A 168 15.49 6.25 -6.27
N ALA A 169 15.53 5.86 -5.00
CA ALA A 169 16.08 6.68 -3.92
C ALA A 169 17.51 7.15 -4.23
N ILE A 170 17.77 8.44 -4.05
CA ILE A 170 19.09 9.01 -4.29
C ILE A 170 20.02 8.64 -3.14
N LEU A 171 21.23 8.20 -3.48
CA LEU A 171 22.28 7.81 -2.53
C LEU A 171 23.49 8.76 -2.59
N PRO A 172 24.21 8.95 -1.47
CA PRO A 172 25.29 9.93 -1.35
C PRO A 172 26.53 9.52 -2.13
N LYS A 173 26.87 10.27 -3.18
CA LYS A 173 28.08 10.05 -3.99
C LYS A 173 29.34 10.12 -3.11
N HIS A 174 29.40 11.11 -2.22
CA HIS A 174 30.57 11.38 -1.37
C HIS A 174 30.92 10.27 -0.37
N ILE A 175 30.00 9.32 -0.13
CA ILE A 175 30.22 8.15 0.73
C ILE A 175 30.50 6.88 -0.10
N LEU A 176 29.83 6.74 -1.25
CA LEU A 176 29.79 5.49 -2.01
C LEU A 176 30.71 5.46 -3.23
N GLU A 177 31.23 6.59 -3.71
CA GLU A 177 32.16 6.63 -4.83
C GLU A 177 33.45 5.86 -4.49
N GLY A 178 33.84 4.93 -5.37
CA GLY A 178 34.99 4.05 -5.17
C GLY A 178 34.77 2.87 -4.21
N GLN A 179 33.59 2.73 -3.59
CA GLN A 179 33.27 1.60 -2.70
C GLN A 179 32.66 0.41 -3.45
N ASP A 180 32.90 -0.80 -2.93
CA ASP A 180 32.07 -1.97 -3.27
C ASP A 180 30.74 -1.85 -2.52
N PHE A 181 29.71 -1.34 -3.21
CA PHE A 181 28.39 -1.09 -2.62
C PHE A 181 27.85 -2.30 -1.86
N LEU A 182 27.95 -3.51 -2.42
CA LEU A 182 27.39 -4.73 -1.82
C LEU A 182 28.07 -5.13 -0.51
N LYS A 183 29.33 -4.71 -0.30
CA LYS A 183 30.11 -4.93 0.93
C LYS A 183 30.18 -3.70 1.85
N SER A 184 29.61 -2.56 1.44
CA SER A 184 29.71 -1.30 2.18
C SER A 184 28.94 -1.32 3.49
N GLU A 185 29.54 -0.82 4.56
CA GLU A 185 28.88 -0.66 5.87
C GLU A 185 27.65 0.26 5.79
N PHE A 186 27.60 1.16 4.81
CA PHE A 186 26.45 2.02 4.48
C PHE A 186 25.13 1.26 4.44
N ARG A 187 25.13 0.01 3.95
CA ARG A 187 23.94 -0.87 3.90
C ARG A 187 23.35 -1.22 5.27
N THR A 188 24.09 -0.95 6.35
CA THR A 188 23.67 -1.18 7.74
C THR A 188 23.76 0.07 8.61
N LYS A 189 24.39 1.13 8.12
CA LYS A 189 24.53 2.46 8.76
C LYS A 189 24.34 3.56 7.69
N PRO A 190 23.13 3.71 7.15
CA PRO A 190 22.87 4.60 6.01
C PRO A 190 22.89 6.08 6.41
N ILE A 191 23.25 6.92 5.44
CA ILE A 191 23.08 8.37 5.45
C ILE A 191 22.19 8.72 4.26
N GLY A 192 21.10 9.46 4.52
CA GLY A 192 20.13 9.85 3.50
C GLY A 192 19.80 11.35 3.56
N THR A 193 18.72 11.74 2.87
CA THR A 193 18.17 13.10 2.85
C THR A 193 16.81 13.20 3.57
N GLY A 194 16.25 12.06 3.99
CA GLY A 194 14.90 11.89 4.51
C GLY A 194 14.63 12.45 5.92
N PRO A 195 13.39 12.28 6.41
CA PRO A 195 12.90 12.90 7.65
C PRO A 195 13.53 12.38 8.94
N PHE A 196 14.08 11.15 8.94
CA PHE A 196 14.73 10.55 10.11
C PHE A 196 16.15 10.06 9.79
N LYS A 197 17.05 10.20 10.76
CA LYS A 197 18.46 9.82 10.69
C LYS A 197 18.69 8.52 11.44
N PHE A 198 19.50 7.63 10.88
CA PHE A 198 19.97 6.44 11.59
C PHE A 198 20.80 6.81 12.82
N VAL A 199 20.61 6.10 13.94
CA VAL A 199 21.44 6.22 15.15
C VAL A 199 22.18 4.92 15.44
N GLU A 200 21.44 3.84 15.64
CA GLU A 200 22.02 2.55 16.00
C GLU A 200 21.16 1.38 15.51
N TRP A 201 21.79 0.21 15.45
CA TRP A 201 21.14 -1.07 15.22
C TRP A 201 21.73 -2.09 16.19
N LEU A 202 20.99 -2.39 17.25
CA LEU A 202 21.29 -3.46 18.17
C LEU A 202 20.72 -4.77 17.60
N LYS A 203 21.60 -5.60 17.02
CA LYS A 203 21.22 -6.85 16.34
C LYS A 203 20.38 -7.77 17.25
N GLY A 204 19.34 -8.36 16.70
CA GLY A 204 18.36 -9.18 17.45
C GLY A 204 17.47 -8.39 18.43
N SER A 205 17.56 -7.06 18.48
CA SER A 205 16.75 -6.22 19.38
C SER A 205 15.99 -5.11 18.66
N HIS A 206 16.67 -4.09 18.14
CA HIS A 206 16.03 -2.92 17.54
C HIS A 206 16.94 -2.07 16.65
N ILE A 207 16.33 -1.19 15.86
CA ILE A 207 16.94 -0.02 15.20
C ILE A 207 16.36 1.25 15.83
N THR A 208 17.21 2.26 16.07
CA THR A 208 16.77 3.59 16.50
C THR A 208 17.01 4.61 15.39
N LEU A 209 15.96 5.37 15.05
CA LEU A 209 16.01 6.54 14.16
C LEU A 209 15.58 7.80 14.92
N VAL A 210 16.20 8.95 14.64
CA VAL A 210 15.85 10.25 15.27
C VAL A 210 15.54 11.31 14.24
N ARG A 211 14.81 12.37 14.63
CA ARG A 211 14.45 13.48 13.74
C ARG A 211 15.66 14.04 12.99
N ASN A 212 15.50 14.25 11.69
CA ASN A 212 16.37 15.14 10.92
C ASN A 212 15.93 16.60 11.15
N GLU A 213 16.54 17.28 12.12
CA GLU A 213 16.25 18.70 12.41
C GLU A 213 16.58 19.66 11.24
N ASN A 214 17.33 19.18 10.24
CA ASN A 214 17.63 19.91 9.00
C ASN A 214 16.82 19.37 7.80
N TYR A 215 15.67 18.72 8.05
CA TYR A 215 14.86 18.19 6.96
C TYR A 215 14.27 19.32 6.09
N TRP A 216 14.24 19.09 4.78
CA TRP A 216 13.92 20.11 3.79
C TRP A 216 12.42 20.42 3.67
N LYS A 217 11.53 19.53 4.16
CA LYS A 217 10.11 19.85 4.37
C LYS A 217 9.96 20.58 5.70
N GLU A 218 9.75 21.89 5.64
CA GLU A 218 9.58 22.71 6.84
C GLU A 218 8.50 22.16 7.78
N GLY A 219 8.77 22.22 9.09
CA GLY A 219 7.84 21.73 10.11
C GLY A 219 7.78 20.21 10.28
N LYS A 220 8.46 19.41 9.43
CA LYS A 220 8.46 17.94 9.48
C LYS A 220 9.81 17.36 9.93
N PRO A 221 9.85 16.07 10.35
CA PRO A 221 8.71 15.27 10.81
C PRO A 221 8.21 15.72 12.20
N TYR A 222 7.04 15.22 12.64
CA TYR A 222 6.53 15.55 13.99
C TYR A 222 7.18 14.75 15.11
N LEU A 223 7.44 13.45 14.95
CA LEU A 223 8.09 12.61 15.97
C LEU A 223 9.52 13.05 16.28
N ASP A 224 10.01 12.83 17.51
CA ASP A 224 11.43 13.01 17.84
C ASP A 224 12.25 11.76 17.47
N LYS A 225 11.65 10.58 17.63
CA LYS A 225 12.32 9.28 17.55
C LYS A 225 11.38 8.17 17.08
N ILE A 226 11.91 7.22 16.32
CA ILE A 226 11.29 5.94 16.01
C ILE A 226 12.20 4.83 16.56
N VAL A 227 11.63 3.89 17.31
CA VAL A 227 12.33 2.68 17.79
C VAL A 227 11.66 1.47 17.14
N ILE A 228 12.40 0.78 16.28
CA ILE A 228 11.90 -0.33 15.47
C ILE A 228 12.39 -1.63 16.09
N ARG A 229 11.54 -2.31 16.86
CA ARG A 229 11.84 -3.55 17.60
C ARG A 229 11.59 -4.78 16.74
N PHE A 230 12.38 -5.83 16.93
CA PHE A 230 12.16 -7.12 16.28
C PHE A 230 11.43 -8.08 17.24
N ILE A 231 10.21 -8.50 16.91
CA ILE A 231 9.35 -9.35 17.75
C ILE A 231 8.69 -10.41 16.86
N SER A 232 9.31 -11.60 16.77
CA SER A 232 8.86 -12.68 15.88
C SER A 232 7.79 -13.60 16.48
N ASP A 233 7.67 -13.67 17.81
CA ASP A 233 6.65 -14.47 18.48
C ASP A 233 5.30 -13.73 18.50
N PRO A 234 4.22 -14.28 17.89
CA PRO A 234 2.94 -13.57 17.80
C PRO A 234 2.26 -13.33 19.15
N ALA A 235 2.43 -14.23 20.13
CA ALA A 235 1.84 -14.07 21.45
C ALA A 235 2.48 -12.90 22.22
N THR A 236 3.82 -12.80 22.16
CA THR A 236 4.60 -11.68 22.69
C THR A 236 4.25 -10.37 21.99
N LEU A 237 4.13 -10.37 20.67
CA LEU A 237 3.73 -9.20 19.87
C LEU A 237 2.37 -8.64 20.29
N ILE A 238 1.37 -9.52 20.45
CA ILE A 238 0.02 -9.15 20.91
C ILE A 238 0.05 -8.61 22.35
N ALA A 239 0.79 -9.25 23.26
CA ALA A 239 0.90 -8.80 24.63
C ALA A 239 1.59 -7.42 24.76
N GLU A 240 2.64 -7.18 23.98
CA GLU A 240 3.36 -5.90 23.96
C GLU A 240 2.52 -4.76 23.34
N LEU A 241 1.67 -5.07 22.36
CA LEU A 241 0.65 -4.17 21.82
C LEU A 241 -0.39 -3.80 22.89
N GLU A 242 -0.99 -4.79 23.54
CA GLU A 242 -2.02 -4.57 24.57
C GLU A 242 -1.49 -3.83 25.80
N ALA A 243 -0.23 -4.03 26.15
CA ALA A 243 0.47 -3.31 27.21
C ALA A 243 0.88 -1.87 26.82
N GLY A 244 0.80 -1.49 25.53
CA GLY A 244 1.26 -0.19 25.04
C GLY A 244 2.78 -0.06 24.88
N ASN A 245 3.54 -1.16 25.00
CA ASN A 245 4.99 -1.21 24.80
C ASN A 245 5.38 -1.18 23.30
N VAL A 246 4.40 -1.39 22.41
CA VAL A 246 4.48 -1.23 20.95
C VAL A 246 3.32 -0.34 20.52
N ASN A 247 3.61 0.68 19.72
CA ASN A 247 2.62 1.67 19.26
C ASN A 247 2.11 1.40 17.85
N TYR A 248 2.83 0.63 17.04
CA TYR A 248 2.40 0.19 15.71
C TYR A 248 3.07 -1.13 15.34
N VAL A 249 2.36 -2.03 14.67
CA VAL A 249 2.96 -3.22 14.05
C VAL A 249 2.97 -3.04 12.54
N PHE A 250 4.16 -2.96 11.95
CA PHE A 250 4.31 -3.05 10.51
C PHE A 250 4.21 -4.52 10.10
N ARG A 251 2.94 -4.94 9.92
CA ARG A 251 2.50 -6.25 9.40
C ARG A 251 2.85 -7.46 10.27
N GLY A 252 2.14 -8.56 10.02
CA GLY A 252 2.37 -9.84 10.71
C GLY A 252 1.56 -10.05 11.99
N VAL A 253 0.54 -9.24 12.25
CA VAL A 253 -0.49 -9.55 13.24
C VAL A 253 -1.36 -10.71 12.71
N PRO A 254 -1.52 -11.83 13.43
CA PRO A 254 -2.36 -12.95 12.99
C PRO A 254 -3.84 -12.56 12.88
N TYR A 255 -4.55 -13.08 11.88
CA TYR A 255 -5.97 -12.79 11.66
C TYR A 255 -6.87 -13.24 12.82
N GLU A 256 -6.49 -14.32 13.52
CA GLU A 256 -7.20 -14.84 14.69
C GLU A 256 -7.17 -13.86 15.88
N ALA A 257 -6.22 -12.91 15.89
CA ALA A 257 -6.14 -11.87 16.91
C ALA A 257 -7.08 -10.68 16.65
N TYR A 258 -7.74 -10.61 15.47
CA TYR A 258 -8.55 -9.45 15.07
C TYR A 258 -9.64 -9.08 16.08
N ASP A 259 -10.52 -10.02 16.43
CA ASP A 259 -11.66 -9.74 17.32
C ASP A 259 -11.20 -9.35 18.74
N ARG A 260 -10.11 -9.97 19.22
CA ARG A 260 -9.47 -9.64 20.50
C ARG A 260 -8.93 -8.22 20.50
N LEU A 261 -8.13 -7.87 19.50
CA LEU A 261 -7.47 -6.55 19.41
C LEU A 261 -8.48 -5.44 19.13
N LYS A 262 -9.50 -5.69 18.30
CA LYS A 262 -10.58 -4.74 17.99
C LYS A 262 -11.45 -4.41 19.20
N GLY A 263 -11.53 -5.31 20.17
CA GLY A 263 -12.19 -5.07 21.46
C GLY A 263 -11.42 -4.15 22.41
N ASN A 264 -10.16 -3.82 22.12
CA ASN A 264 -9.33 -2.98 22.99
C ASN A 264 -9.49 -1.48 22.61
N PRO A 265 -10.06 -0.63 23.48
CA PRO A 265 -10.30 0.79 23.17
C PRO A 265 -9.02 1.63 23.06
N ASN A 266 -7.86 1.08 23.44
CA ASN A 266 -6.57 1.75 23.29
C ASN A 266 -5.89 1.47 21.93
N LEU A 267 -6.50 0.67 21.05
CA LEU A 267 -5.94 0.28 19.75
C LEU A 267 -6.87 0.67 18.60
N ASP A 268 -6.32 1.29 17.57
CA ASP A 268 -6.96 1.38 16.26
C ASP A 268 -6.57 0.13 15.46
N VAL A 269 -7.54 -0.76 15.23
CA VAL A 269 -7.38 -1.97 14.41
C VAL A 269 -7.91 -1.73 13.01
N ILE A 270 -7.00 -1.64 12.05
CA ILE A 270 -7.24 -1.19 10.69
C ILE A 270 -7.04 -2.36 9.73
N LEU A 271 -8.09 -2.73 9.01
CA LEU A 271 -8.00 -3.60 7.84
C LEU A 271 -7.64 -2.73 6.63
N SER A 272 -6.58 -3.09 5.92
CA SER A 272 -6.13 -2.40 4.70
C SER A 272 -6.01 -3.38 3.55
N GLU A 273 -6.70 -3.14 2.44
CA GLU A 273 -6.50 -3.88 1.17
C GLU A 273 -5.31 -3.34 0.37
N ARG A 274 -4.61 -2.33 0.90
CA ARG A 274 -3.44 -1.69 0.29
C ARG A 274 -2.13 -2.05 1.01
N PRO A 275 -1.01 -2.20 0.28
CA PRO A 275 -0.94 -2.10 -1.20
C PRO A 275 -1.59 -3.33 -1.85
N PRO A 276 -2.13 -3.22 -3.06
CA PRO A 276 -3.07 -4.20 -3.59
C PRO A 276 -2.39 -5.55 -3.85
N TYR A 277 -2.65 -6.52 -2.98
CA TYR A 277 -2.09 -7.87 -3.08
C TYR A 277 -3.19 -8.90 -3.26
N LYS A 278 -2.85 -9.99 -3.95
CA LYS A 278 -3.70 -11.18 -4.06
C LYS A 278 -2.91 -12.43 -3.76
N VAL A 279 -3.56 -13.42 -3.17
CA VAL A 279 -3.07 -14.79 -3.20
C VAL A 279 -3.51 -15.41 -4.51
N VAL A 280 -2.54 -15.89 -5.29
CA VAL A 280 -2.75 -16.41 -6.65
C VAL A 280 -2.21 -17.83 -6.76
N LEU A 281 -2.82 -18.63 -7.64
CA LEU A 281 -2.34 -19.94 -8.06
C LEU A 281 -1.83 -19.85 -9.49
N GLU A 282 -0.52 -19.77 -9.68
CA GLU A 282 0.13 -19.54 -10.98
C GLU A 282 0.53 -20.87 -11.61
N PHE A 283 0.17 -21.09 -12.88
CA PHE A 283 0.45 -22.33 -13.60
C PHE A 283 1.71 -22.22 -14.46
N ASN A 284 2.50 -23.29 -14.52
CA ASN A 284 3.46 -23.48 -15.59
C ASN A 284 2.70 -23.87 -16.88
N THR A 285 2.41 -22.89 -17.73
CA THR A 285 1.59 -23.07 -18.94
C THR A 285 2.28 -23.89 -20.05
N LYS A 286 3.53 -24.31 -19.86
CA LYS A 286 4.24 -25.28 -20.71
C LYS A 286 4.33 -26.69 -20.11
N HIS A 287 3.86 -26.91 -18.89
CA HIS A 287 3.78 -28.25 -18.30
C HIS A 287 2.83 -29.14 -19.14
N PRO A 288 3.16 -30.41 -19.43
CA PRO A 288 2.40 -31.25 -20.36
C PRO A 288 0.89 -31.34 -20.05
N ILE A 289 0.53 -31.39 -18.76
CA ILE A 289 -0.88 -31.44 -18.33
C ILE A 289 -1.52 -30.04 -18.25
N LEU A 290 -0.79 -29.05 -17.75
CA LEU A 290 -1.35 -27.72 -17.45
C LEU A 290 -1.29 -26.77 -18.66
N SER A 291 -0.66 -27.17 -19.76
CA SER A 291 -0.72 -26.45 -21.04
C SER A 291 -2.12 -26.46 -21.66
N ASP A 292 -2.92 -27.51 -21.41
CA ASP A 292 -4.33 -27.55 -21.80
C ASP A 292 -5.16 -26.63 -20.89
N VAL A 293 -5.72 -25.58 -21.49
CA VAL A 293 -6.58 -24.61 -20.79
C VAL A 293 -7.80 -25.27 -20.13
N ARG A 294 -8.30 -26.40 -20.67
CA ARG A 294 -9.44 -27.13 -20.09
C ARG A 294 -9.09 -27.71 -18.71
N VAL A 295 -7.85 -28.13 -18.50
CA VAL A 295 -7.38 -28.59 -17.18
C VAL A 295 -7.27 -27.41 -16.21
N ARG A 296 -6.77 -26.25 -16.65
CA ARG A 296 -6.72 -25.04 -15.81
C ARG A 296 -8.13 -24.55 -15.43
N LYS A 297 -9.08 -24.56 -16.38
CA LYS A 297 -10.51 -24.30 -16.15
C LYS A 297 -11.13 -25.32 -15.18
N ALA A 298 -10.79 -26.61 -15.30
CA ALA A 298 -11.24 -27.61 -14.35
C ALA A 298 -10.72 -27.38 -12.93
N ILE A 299 -9.44 -27.03 -12.77
CA ILE A 299 -8.85 -26.66 -11.47
C ILE A 299 -9.57 -25.44 -10.88
N ALA A 300 -9.88 -24.42 -11.69
CA ALA A 300 -10.64 -23.25 -11.25
C ALA A 300 -12.08 -23.58 -10.79
N TYR A 301 -12.77 -24.50 -11.47
CA TYR A 301 -14.08 -25.02 -11.04
C TYR A 301 -14.00 -25.96 -9.82
N ALA A 302 -12.87 -26.63 -9.60
CA ALA A 302 -12.69 -27.61 -8.53
C ALA A 302 -12.40 -26.99 -7.15
N ILE A 303 -11.99 -25.71 -7.07
CA ILE A 303 -11.63 -25.05 -5.81
C ILE A 303 -12.72 -24.07 -5.35
N ASP A 304 -13.05 -24.10 -4.06
CA ASP A 304 -13.97 -23.14 -3.45
C ASP A 304 -13.19 -21.93 -2.93
N LYS A 305 -13.22 -20.82 -3.69
CA LYS A 305 -12.50 -19.59 -3.32
C LYS A 305 -13.07 -18.92 -2.07
N GLU A 306 -14.38 -18.99 -1.84
CA GLU A 306 -15.06 -18.44 -0.66
C GLU A 306 -14.59 -19.16 0.61
N GLU A 307 -14.60 -20.51 0.59
CA GLU A 307 -14.15 -21.30 1.73
C GLU A 307 -12.64 -21.18 1.96
N ILE A 308 -11.83 -21.08 0.89
CA ILE A 308 -10.38 -20.80 0.98
C ILE A 308 -10.12 -19.43 1.63
N ALA A 309 -10.70 -18.35 1.12
CA ALA A 309 -10.52 -17.00 1.63
C ALA A 309 -10.92 -16.92 3.12
N ARG A 310 -12.10 -17.47 3.45
CA ARG A 310 -12.64 -17.47 4.81
C ARG A 310 -11.76 -18.26 5.79
N LYS A 311 -11.28 -19.45 5.42
CA LYS A 311 -10.44 -20.27 6.30
C LYS A 311 -9.03 -19.71 6.48
N ALA A 312 -8.42 -19.17 5.42
CA ALA A 312 -7.05 -18.66 5.47
C ALA A 312 -6.93 -17.29 6.18
N THR A 313 -8.03 -16.52 6.25
CA THR A 313 -8.03 -15.14 6.77
C THR A 313 -8.99 -14.88 7.92
N ASN A 314 -9.53 -15.94 8.53
CA ASN A 314 -10.60 -15.86 9.54
C ASN A 314 -11.83 -15.03 9.07
N GLY A 315 -12.13 -15.06 7.77
CA GLY A 315 -13.23 -14.32 7.15
C GLY A 315 -12.98 -12.82 6.92
N LEU A 316 -11.74 -12.35 7.01
CA LEU A 316 -11.39 -10.93 6.87
C LEU A 316 -11.09 -10.51 5.42
N ALA A 317 -10.66 -11.45 4.57
CA ALA A 317 -10.47 -11.22 3.14
C ALA A 317 -11.65 -11.71 2.30
N LEU A 318 -11.85 -11.07 1.14
CA LEU A 318 -12.85 -11.45 0.15
C LEU A 318 -12.19 -12.19 -1.04
N PRO A 319 -12.85 -13.21 -1.61
CA PRO A 319 -12.37 -13.85 -2.82
C PRO A 319 -12.45 -12.90 -4.04
N THR A 320 -11.69 -13.22 -5.08
CA THR A 320 -11.64 -12.39 -6.29
C THR A 320 -11.48 -13.21 -7.57
N HIS A 321 -12.02 -12.67 -8.66
CA HIS A 321 -12.01 -13.30 -9.98
C HIS A 321 -11.24 -12.49 -11.03
N SER A 322 -11.07 -11.18 -10.81
CA SER A 322 -10.25 -10.30 -11.66
C SER A 322 -8.78 -10.42 -11.27
N PHE A 323 -7.87 -10.19 -12.21
CA PHE A 323 -6.44 -10.03 -11.94
C PHE A 323 -6.15 -8.70 -11.23
N TRP A 324 -6.70 -7.58 -11.72
CA TRP A 324 -6.41 -6.24 -11.20
C TRP A 324 -7.10 -5.93 -9.87
N ALA A 325 -6.55 -4.98 -9.10
CA ALA A 325 -7.28 -4.35 -8.00
C ALA A 325 -8.50 -3.60 -8.58
N PRO A 326 -9.75 -3.90 -8.17
CA PRO A 326 -10.94 -3.23 -8.70
C PRO A 326 -10.95 -1.71 -8.52
N GLU A 327 -10.19 -1.21 -7.56
CA GLU A 327 -10.02 0.21 -7.22
C GLU A 327 -9.12 0.92 -8.23
N ASP A 328 -8.13 0.21 -8.80
CA ASP A 328 -7.18 0.73 -9.78
C ASP A 328 -7.67 0.48 -11.22
N VAL A 329 -8.24 -0.70 -11.48
CA VAL A 329 -8.86 -1.09 -12.74
C VAL A 329 -10.19 -1.79 -12.44
N PRO A 330 -11.33 -1.08 -12.53
CA PRO A 330 -12.64 -1.69 -12.38
C PRO A 330 -12.81 -2.87 -13.35
N PRO A 331 -13.24 -4.06 -12.88
CA PRO A 331 -13.28 -5.26 -13.72
C PRO A 331 -14.23 -5.08 -14.91
N SER A 332 -13.85 -5.64 -16.06
CA SER A 332 -14.75 -5.70 -17.22
C SER A 332 -16.01 -6.52 -16.86
N PRO A 333 -17.22 -6.14 -17.33
CA PRO A 333 -18.40 -7.01 -17.22
C PRO A 333 -18.24 -8.35 -17.95
N ASN A 334 -17.23 -8.50 -18.82
CA ASN A 334 -17.01 -9.70 -19.63
C ASN A 334 -16.01 -10.70 -19.02
N ILE A 335 -15.46 -10.45 -17.82
CA ILE A 335 -14.52 -11.40 -17.19
C ILE A 335 -15.17 -12.76 -16.93
N VAL A 336 -14.42 -13.84 -17.10
CA VAL A 336 -14.92 -15.20 -16.86
C VAL A 336 -14.85 -15.53 -15.37
N ARG A 337 -15.95 -16.05 -14.82
CA ARG A 337 -16.05 -16.48 -13.42
C ARG A 337 -16.21 -17.99 -13.32
N TYR A 338 -15.40 -18.58 -12.45
CA TYR A 338 -15.44 -20.00 -12.11
C TYR A 338 -15.98 -20.11 -10.68
N GLU A 339 -17.29 -20.26 -10.58
CA GLU A 339 -17.97 -20.59 -9.31
C GLU A 339 -17.71 -22.06 -8.97
N TYR A 340 -17.63 -22.42 -7.68
CA TYR A 340 -17.30 -23.79 -7.27
C TYR A 340 -18.27 -24.82 -7.86
N ASN A 341 -17.76 -25.70 -8.72
CA ASN A 341 -18.54 -26.69 -9.46
C ASN A 341 -17.67 -27.94 -9.78
N PRO A 342 -17.55 -28.89 -8.84
CA PRO A 342 -16.73 -30.08 -9.05
C PRO A 342 -17.24 -30.99 -10.17
N GLU A 343 -18.53 -30.97 -10.50
CA GLU A 343 -19.09 -31.73 -11.63
C GLU A 343 -18.60 -31.20 -12.98
N MET A 344 -18.53 -29.87 -13.14
CA MET A 344 -17.94 -29.23 -14.32
C MET A 344 -16.44 -29.52 -14.42
N ALA A 345 -15.73 -29.53 -13.29
CA ALA A 345 -14.31 -29.88 -13.25
C ALA A 345 -14.07 -31.33 -13.72
N GLU A 346 -14.81 -32.31 -13.19
CA GLU A 346 -14.73 -33.72 -13.59
C GLU A 346 -14.99 -33.89 -15.09
N LYS A 347 -16.04 -33.23 -15.61
CA LYS A 347 -16.37 -33.24 -17.04
C LYS A 347 -15.24 -32.66 -17.90
N LEU A 348 -14.70 -31.50 -17.53
CA LEU A 348 -13.60 -30.86 -18.27
C LEU A 348 -12.32 -31.72 -18.25
N LEU A 349 -12.05 -32.45 -17.17
CA LEU A 349 -10.92 -33.38 -17.08
C LEU A 349 -11.12 -34.63 -17.94
N ASP A 350 -12.35 -35.15 -18.04
CA ASP A 350 -12.71 -36.22 -18.97
C ASP A 350 -12.55 -35.77 -20.44
N GLU A 351 -13.10 -34.59 -20.79
CA GLU A 351 -12.97 -33.99 -22.13
C GLU A 351 -11.52 -33.64 -22.49
N ALA A 352 -10.69 -33.30 -21.49
CA ALA A 352 -9.25 -33.09 -21.65
C ALA A 352 -8.45 -34.40 -21.83
N GLY A 353 -9.09 -35.57 -21.71
CA GLY A 353 -8.45 -36.87 -21.92
C GLY A 353 -7.79 -37.47 -20.67
N TYR A 354 -8.14 -36.99 -19.48
CA TYR A 354 -7.59 -37.46 -18.19
C TYR A 354 -8.63 -38.17 -17.31
N PRO A 355 -9.39 -39.17 -17.81
CA PRO A 355 -10.44 -39.85 -17.02
C PRO A 355 -9.88 -40.48 -15.74
N ARG A 356 -10.73 -40.63 -14.71
CA ARG A 356 -10.33 -41.30 -13.47
C ARG A 356 -9.85 -42.73 -13.71
N GLY A 357 -8.67 -43.04 -13.16
CA GLY A 357 -8.13 -44.38 -13.02
C GLY A 357 -8.91 -45.23 -12.01
N ARG A 358 -8.53 -46.51 -11.91
CA ARG A 358 -9.21 -47.50 -11.05
C ARG A 358 -9.02 -47.23 -9.55
N ASP A 359 -7.99 -46.49 -9.19
CA ASP A 359 -7.70 -45.98 -7.84
C ASP A 359 -8.39 -44.63 -7.57
N GLY A 360 -9.19 -44.13 -8.51
CA GLY A 360 -9.86 -42.84 -8.45
C GLY A 360 -8.97 -41.65 -8.84
N LYS A 361 -7.67 -41.85 -9.10
CA LYS A 361 -6.74 -40.77 -9.47
C LYS A 361 -6.72 -40.55 -10.97
N ARG A 362 -6.50 -39.31 -11.40
CA ARG A 362 -6.32 -38.89 -12.80
C ARG A 362 -4.83 -38.70 -13.10
N PHE A 363 -4.16 -37.91 -12.27
CA PHE A 363 -2.73 -37.62 -12.31
C PHE A 363 -2.28 -36.95 -11.00
N THR A 364 -0.98 -36.75 -10.85
CA THR A 364 -0.35 -36.07 -9.72
C THR A 364 0.34 -34.79 -10.20
N LEU A 365 0.32 -33.72 -9.40
CA LEU A 365 1.02 -32.45 -9.64
C LEU A 365 1.80 -32.00 -8.38
N GLU A 366 2.85 -31.21 -8.58
CA GLU A 366 3.62 -30.54 -7.51
C GLU A 366 3.13 -29.10 -7.30
N LEU A 367 2.67 -28.79 -6.08
CA LEU A 367 2.37 -27.42 -5.64
C LEU A 367 3.58 -26.83 -4.91
N LEU A 368 4.23 -25.83 -5.52
CA LEU A 368 5.29 -25.06 -4.90
C LEU A 368 4.71 -23.95 -3.99
N THR A 369 5.22 -23.81 -2.77
CA THR A 369 4.83 -22.75 -1.82
C THR A 369 5.97 -22.40 -0.86
N ARG A 370 5.76 -21.46 0.08
CA ARG A 370 6.79 -20.89 0.96
C ARG A 370 6.70 -21.42 2.39
N VAL A 371 7.86 -21.69 3.01
CA VAL A 371 7.93 -21.84 4.48
C VAL A 371 7.84 -20.47 5.15
N GLY A 372 7.24 -20.40 6.34
CA GLY A 372 7.12 -19.17 7.13
C GLY A 372 5.91 -18.28 6.79
N GLU A 373 5.02 -18.72 5.90
CA GLU A 373 3.76 -18.04 5.56
C GLU A 373 2.57 -18.92 5.98
N PRO A 374 2.02 -18.77 7.21
CA PRO A 374 0.99 -19.66 7.74
C PRO A 374 -0.29 -19.69 6.89
N GLU A 375 -0.68 -18.55 6.32
CA GLU A 375 -1.80 -18.42 5.40
C GLU A 375 -1.60 -19.29 4.14
N GLU A 376 -0.42 -19.23 3.51
CA GLU A 376 -0.14 -20.01 2.30
C GLU A 376 -0.14 -21.51 2.58
N ALA A 377 0.34 -21.93 3.77
CA ALA A 377 0.25 -23.33 4.19
C ALA A 377 -1.21 -23.82 4.33
N ILE A 378 -2.10 -23.00 4.92
CA ILE A 378 -3.54 -23.31 5.01
C ILE A 378 -4.16 -23.42 3.62
N VAL A 379 -3.87 -22.47 2.74
CA VAL A 379 -4.42 -22.45 1.37
C VAL A 379 -3.91 -23.63 0.54
N ALA A 380 -2.63 -23.98 0.63
CA ALA A 380 -2.04 -25.12 -0.07
C ALA A 380 -2.68 -26.46 0.34
N GLU A 381 -2.93 -26.64 1.63
CA GLU A 381 -3.64 -27.79 2.19
C GLU A 381 -5.09 -27.88 1.70
N LEU A 382 -5.81 -26.75 1.65
CA LEU A 382 -7.17 -26.70 1.11
C LEU A 382 -7.20 -27.02 -0.39
N ILE A 383 -6.27 -26.46 -1.18
CA ILE A 383 -6.16 -26.76 -2.62
C ILE A 383 -5.90 -28.26 -2.83
N ARG A 384 -5.01 -28.88 -2.04
CA ARG A 384 -4.78 -30.34 -2.10
C ARG A 384 -6.06 -31.13 -1.83
N ASP A 385 -6.83 -30.74 -0.80
CA ASP A 385 -8.10 -31.40 -0.49
C ASP A 385 -9.11 -31.27 -1.64
N TYR A 386 -9.40 -30.04 -2.12
CA TYR A 386 -10.33 -29.80 -3.24
C TYR A 386 -9.94 -30.56 -4.50
N LEU A 387 -8.66 -30.53 -4.89
CA LEU A 387 -8.19 -31.19 -6.10
C LEU A 387 -8.23 -32.73 -5.98
N SER A 388 -8.01 -33.28 -4.78
CA SER A 388 -8.19 -34.71 -4.53
C SER A 388 -9.64 -35.17 -4.75
N ARG A 389 -10.62 -34.30 -4.46
CA ARG A 389 -12.06 -34.60 -4.66
C ARG A 389 -12.42 -34.78 -6.13
N VAL A 390 -11.65 -34.22 -7.07
CA VAL A 390 -11.80 -34.44 -8.54
C VAL A 390 -10.75 -35.39 -9.12
N GLY A 391 -9.98 -36.07 -8.26
CA GLY A 391 -9.00 -37.09 -8.64
C GLY A 391 -7.61 -36.56 -8.99
N ILE A 392 -7.31 -35.28 -8.76
CA ILE A 392 -5.97 -34.71 -8.94
C ILE A 392 -5.22 -34.81 -7.61
N GLU A 393 -4.13 -35.57 -7.58
CA GLU A 393 -3.25 -35.64 -6.40
C GLU A 393 -2.28 -34.46 -6.40
N VAL A 394 -2.08 -33.84 -5.23
CA VAL A 394 -1.18 -32.67 -5.09
C VAL A 394 -0.12 -32.94 -4.03
N ASN A 395 1.14 -32.93 -4.46
CA ASN A 395 2.30 -32.98 -3.58
C ASN A 395 2.72 -31.55 -3.23
N ILE A 396 2.59 -31.15 -1.96
CA ILE A 396 2.98 -29.81 -1.51
C ILE A 396 4.47 -29.77 -1.20
N LYS A 397 5.16 -28.77 -1.77
CA LYS A 397 6.59 -28.53 -1.60
C LYS A 397 6.81 -27.11 -1.09
N ALA A 398 6.98 -26.99 0.22
CA ALA A 398 7.31 -25.73 0.87
C ALA A 398 8.84 -25.54 0.90
N VAL A 399 9.31 -24.39 0.42
CA VAL A 399 10.74 -24.01 0.40
C VAL A 399 10.95 -22.59 0.90
N ASP A 400 12.20 -22.19 1.18
CA ASP A 400 12.50 -20.78 1.47
C ASP A 400 12.37 -19.88 0.23
N PHE A 401 12.28 -18.57 0.43
CA PHE A 401 12.02 -17.62 -0.66
C PHE A 401 13.11 -17.61 -1.75
N ALA A 402 14.39 -17.77 -1.40
CA ALA A 402 15.46 -17.78 -2.40
C ALA A 402 15.40 -19.07 -3.25
N THR A 403 15.14 -20.21 -2.62
CA THR A 403 14.90 -21.48 -3.32
C THR A 403 13.64 -21.44 -4.19
N MET A 404 12.56 -20.80 -3.73
CA MET A 404 11.36 -20.59 -4.55
C MET A 404 11.69 -19.79 -5.82
N LEU A 405 12.44 -18.69 -5.70
CA LEU A 405 12.82 -17.86 -6.84
C LEU A 405 13.70 -18.62 -7.86
N ASP A 406 14.63 -19.47 -7.41
CA ASP A 406 15.38 -20.36 -8.32
C ASP A 406 14.45 -21.36 -9.03
N LEU A 407 13.58 -22.05 -8.29
CA LEU A 407 12.69 -23.05 -8.86
C LEU A 407 11.70 -22.43 -9.86
N GLN A 408 11.10 -21.29 -9.54
CA GLN A 408 10.18 -20.56 -10.42
C GLN A 408 10.88 -20.05 -11.68
N SER A 409 12.02 -19.36 -11.55
CA SER A 409 12.75 -18.80 -12.70
C SER A 409 13.36 -19.86 -13.63
N ASN A 410 13.61 -21.07 -13.13
CA ASN A 410 14.01 -22.22 -13.94
C ASN A 410 12.83 -23.13 -14.34
N TYR A 411 11.58 -22.72 -14.09
CA TYR A 411 10.34 -23.45 -14.41
C TYR A 411 10.25 -24.87 -13.83
N LYS A 412 10.89 -25.11 -12.68
CA LYS A 412 10.97 -26.40 -11.96
C LYS A 412 9.80 -26.57 -10.98
N TYR A 413 8.57 -26.39 -11.47
CA TYR A 413 7.32 -26.52 -10.73
C TYR A 413 6.15 -26.74 -11.71
N ASP A 414 5.04 -27.32 -11.24
CA ASP A 414 3.83 -27.49 -12.05
C ASP A 414 2.88 -26.30 -11.85
N PHE A 415 2.56 -25.98 -10.59
CA PHE A 415 1.91 -24.74 -10.20
C PHE A 415 2.43 -24.24 -8.85
N THR A 416 2.30 -22.93 -8.61
CA THR A 416 2.85 -22.26 -7.42
C THR A 416 1.80 -21.40 -6.75
N LEU A 417 1.77 -21.41 -5.43
CA LEU A 417 0.91 -20.58 -4.60
C LEU A 417 1.76 -19.45 -4.00
N VAL A 418 1.36 -18.20 -4.23
CA VAL A 418 2.14 -17.03 -3.81
C VAL A 418 1.27 -15.77 -3.65
N LYS A 419 1.68 -14.86 -2.78
CA LYS A 419 1.18 -13.48 -2.67
C LYS A 419 1.82 -12.57 -3.74
N ARG A 420 1.03 -12.06 -4.71
CA ARG A 420 1.47 -11.09 -5.74
C ARG A 420 0.94 -9.69 -5.50
N TRP A 421 1.76 -8.68 -5.83
CA TRP A 421 1.30 -7.29 -6.00
C TRP A 421 0.59 -7.18 -7.35
N VAL A 422 -0.69 -6.82 -7.34
CA VAL A 422 -1.48 -6.66 -8.56
C VAL A 422 -1.57 -5.19 -8.98
N ALA A 423 -0.48 -4.70 -9.56
CA ALA A 423 -0.43 -3.42 -10.26
C ALA A 423 -0.16 -3.63 -11.76
N PRO A 424 -0.64 -2.75 -12.66
CA PRO A 424 -0.43 -2.82 -14.11
C PRO A 424 0.99 -3.14 -14.56
N ILE A 425 1.99 -2.51 -13.93
CA ILE A 425 3.40 -2.74 -14.24
C ILE A 425 3.88 -4.16 -13.88
N TRP A 426 3.44 -4.72 -12.76
CA TRP A 426 3.76 -6.09 -12.38
C TRP A 426 3.03 -7.10 -13.27
N GLY A 427 1.80 -6.80 -13.69
CA GLY A 427 1.07 -7.61 -14.67
C GLY A 427 1.81 -7.72 -16.01
N TYR A 428 2.42 -6.65 -16.50
CA TYR A 428 3.27 -6.72 -17.70
C TYR A 428 4.45 -7.69 -17.52
N GLN A 429 5.20 -7.58 -16.42
CA GLN A 429 6.32 -8.50 -16.15
C GLN A 429 5.87 -9.96 -16.04
N LEU A 430 4.65 -10.21 -15.54
CA LEU A 430 4.11 -11.55 -15.30
C LEU A 430 3.48 -12.17 -16.55
N PHE A 431 2.93 -11.39 -17.48
CA PHE A 431 2.15 -11.91 -18.62
C PHE A 431 2.69 -11.58 -20.00
N HIS A 432 3.51 -10.55 -20.17
CA HIS A 432 4.08 -10.22 -21.48
C HIS A 432 5.19 -11.22 -21.85
N SER A 433 5.19 -11.70 -23.09
CA SER A 433 5.99 -12.87 -23.47
C SER A 433 7.50 -12.62 -23.54
N GLU A 434 7.95 -11.37 -23.72
CA GLU A 434 9.38 -11.02 -23.64
C GLU A 434 9.99 -11.21 -22.23
N TRP A 435 9.13 -11.38 -21.22
CA TRP A 435 9.52 -11.66 -19.84
C TRP A 435 9.65 -13.15 -19.54
N ILE A 436 9.49 -14.03 -20.53
CA ILE A 436 9.85 -15.45 -20.39
C ILE A 436 11.38 -15.55 -20.41
N ARG A 437 12.02 -15.34 -19.25
CA ARG A 437 13.47 -15.18 -19.09
C ARG A 437 14.03 -16.27 -18.15
N PRO A 438 14.46 -17.43 -18.69
CA PRO A 438 14.94 -18.54 -17.89
C PRO A 438 16.09 -18.12 -16.96
N GLY A 439 16.00 -18.51 -15.68
CA GLY A 439 16.97 -18.17 -14.65
C GLY A 439 16.90 -16.73 -14.11
N GLN A 440 15.91 -15.93 -14.52
CA GLN A 440 15.69 -14.58 -13.96
C GLN A 440 14.43 -14.55 -13.07
N PRO A 441 14.55 -14.25 -11.76
CA PRO A 441 13.40 -14.10 -10.86
C PRO A 441 12.60 -12.83 -11.16
N PHE A 442 11.36 -12.76 -10.66
CA PHE A 442 10.44 -11.62 -10.88
C PHE A 442 10.12 -11.35 -12.37
N THR A 443 10.03 -12.41 -13.17
CA THR A 443 9.67 -12.38 -14.59
C THR A 443 8.45 -13.27 -14.86
N ASN A 444 8.09 -13.52 -16.12
CA ASN A 444 6.95 -14.35 -16.54
C ASN A 444 7.28 -15.84 -16.31
N ILE A 445 7.23 -16.24 -15.04
CA ILE A 445 7.55 -17.61 -14.61
C ILE A 445 6.49 -18.62 -15.09
N MET A 446 5.26 -18.17 -15.33
CA MET A 446 4.16 -18.96 -15.91
C MET A 446 4.43 -19.41 -17.36
N GLN A 447 5.43 -18.84 -18.04
CA GLN A 447 5.72 -19.05 -19.46
C GLN A 447 4.53 -18.73 -20.38
N TYR A 448 3.63 -17.84 -19.92
CA TYR A 448 2.43 -17.45 -20.63
C TYR A 448 2.78 -16.52 -21.79
N SER A 449 2.11 -16.68 -22.93
CA SER A 449 2.33 -15.85 -24.11
C SER A 449 1.06 -15.79 -24.93
N ASN A 450 0.57 -14.58 -25.14
CA ASN A 450 -0.58 -14.27 -25.97
C ASN A 450 -0.30 -12.95 -26.71
N PRO A 451 -0.23 -12.94 -28.06
CA PRO A 451 0.12 -11.75 -28.82
C PRO A 451 -0.84 -10.55 -28.66
N GLU A 452 -2.11 -10.80 -28.30
CA GLU A 452 -3.07 -9.72 -28.00
C GLU A 452 -2.73 -9.08 -26.65
N VAL A 453 -2.45 -9.88 -25.62
CA VAL A 453 -2.00 -9.40 -24.30
C VAL A 453 -0.68 -8.64 -24.42
N ASP A 454 0.26 -9.17 -25.22
CA ASP A 454 1.55 -8.53 -25.48
C ASP A 454 1.33 -7.13 -26.05
N GLN A 455 0.60 -7.03 -27.17
CA GLN A 455 0.28 -5.77 -27.84
C GLN A 455 -0.47 -4.77 -26.94
N LEU A 456 -1.38 -5.24 -26.08
CA LEU A 456 -2.14 -4.37 -25.18
C LEU A 456 -1.27 -3.73 -24.09
N PHE A 457 -0.31 -4.46 -23.52
CA PHE A 457 0.68 -3.86 -22.62
C PHE A 457 1.60 -2.89 -23.36
N ASP A 458 2.06 -3.27 -24.55
CA ASP A 458 2.98 -2.49 -25.38
C ASP A 458 2.39 -1.12 -25.79
N LEU A 459 1.06 -1.06 -25.94
CA LEU A 459 0.27 0.17 -26.08
C LEU A 459 0.11 0.91 -24.74
N TRP A 460 -0.21 0.19 -23.66
CA TRP A 460 -0.39 0.76 -22.32
C TRP A 460 0.85 1.53 -21.81
N PHE A 461 2.08 1.03 -22.05
CA PHE A 461 3.34 1.70 -21.67
C PHE A 461 3.54 3.10 -22.25
N LYS A 462 2.99 3.32 -23.45
CA LYS A 462 3.21 4.51 -24.29
C LYS A 462 2.02 5.46 -24.25
N GLU A 463 0.86 4.99 -23.75
CA GLU A 463 -0.35 5.78 -23.66
C GLU A 463 -0.35 6.64 -22.38
N ILE A 464 -0.83 7.88 -22.51
CA ILE A 464 -0.88 8.88 -21.42
C ILE A 464 -2.33 9.28 -21.07
N ASP A 465 -3.32 8.86 -21.85
CA ASP A 465 -4.75 8.97 -21.54
C ASP A 465 -5.18 7.85 -20.56
N PRO A 466 -5.54 8.17 -19.31
CA PRO A 466 -5.91 7.16 -18.31
C PRO A 466 -7.13 6.32 -18.70
N GLU A 467 -8.07 6.87 -19.48
CA GLU A 467 -9.26 6.15 -19.90
C GLU A 467 -8.95 5.10 -20.97
N LYS A 468 -7.95 5.33 -21.83
CA LYS A 468 -7.45 4.30 -22.74
C LYS A 468 -6.60 3.26 -22.02
N GLN A 469 -5.69 3.69 -21.13
CA GLN A 469 -4.90 2.78 -20.30
C GLN A 469 -5.81 1.77 -19.58
N LYS A 470 -6.86 2.25 -18.92
CA LYS A 470 -7.87 1.42 -18.25
C LYS A 470 -8.54 0.41 -19.19
N ARG A 471 -8.90 0.81 -20.42
CA ARG A 471 -9.51 -0.10 -21.42
C ARG A 471 -8.55 -1.20 -21.87
N TYR A 472 -7.27 -0.91 -22.03
CA TYR A 472 -6.27 -1.94 -22.35
C TYR A 472 -6.16 -2.97 -21.22
N LEU A 473 -6.07 -2.51 -19.97
CA LEU A 473 -6.00 -3.37 -18.79
C LEU A 473 -7.27 -4.21 -18.59
N GLN A 474 -8.46 -3.62 -18.80
CA GLN A 474 -9.72 -4.36 -18.77
C GLN A 474 -9.77 -5.48 -19.83
N ARG A 475 -9.28 -5.22 -21.05
CA ARG A 475 -9.22 -6.24 -22.10
C ARG A 475 -8.21 -7.35 -21.78
N ILE A 476 -7.07 -7.01 -21.17
CA ILE A 476 -6.13 -8.01 -20.65
C ILE A 476 -6.80 -8.90 -19.61
N ASP A 477 -7.57 -8.33 -18.66
CA ASP A 477 -8.29 -9.10 -17.62
C ASP A 477 -9.31 -10.08 -18.19
N GLU A 478 -10.04 -9.71 -19.25
CA GLU A 478 -10.94 -10.62 -19.99
C GLU A 478 -10.18 -11.84 -20.54
N ILE A 479 -9.01 -11.62 -21.14
CA ILE A 479 -8.20 -12.69 -21.75
C ILE A 479 -7.60 -13.57 -20.65
N LEU A 480 -7.01 -12.98 -19.61
CA LEU A 480 -6.40 -13.72 -18.51
C LEU A 480 -7.42 -14.56 -17.73
N THR A 481 -8.65 -14.06 -17.56
CA THR A 481 -9.72 -14.83 -16.89
C THR A 481 -10.27 -15.97 -17.75
N ASP A 482 -10.26 -15.88 -19.09
CA ASP A 482 -10.57 -17.04 -19.93
C ASP A 482 -9.39 -18.01 -20.07
N GLU A 483 -8.17 -17.54 -20.27
CA GLU A 483 -7.01 -18.41 -20.52
C GLU A 483 -6.36 -18.96 -19.24
N LEU A 484 -6.62 -18.38 -18.07
CA LEU A 484 -6.15 -18.82 -16.76
C LEU A 484 -4.65 -19.19 -16.72
N PRO A 485 -3.71 -18.29 -17.04
CA PRO A 485 -2.30 -18.49 -16.67
C PRO A 485 -2.11 -18.55 -15.14
N GLU A 486 -2.96 -17.85 -14.41
CA GLU A 486 -3.15 -17.98 -12.97
C GLU A 486 -4.63 -18.05 -12.60
N ILE A 487 -4.93 -18.41 -11.34
CA ILE A 487 -6.23 -18.21 -10.71
C ILE A 487 -6.03 -17.28 -9.50
N PRO A 488 -6.59 -16.06 -9.53
CA PRO A 488 -6.66 -15.24 -8.32
C PRO A 488 -7.62 -15.91 -7.31
N LEU A 489 -7.21 -16.00 -6.05
CA LEU A 489 -8.02 -16.63 -4.99
C LEU A 489 -8.75 -15.56 -4.17
N TYR A 490 -8.01 -14.69 -3.49
CA TYR A 490 -8.55 -13.63 -2.63
C TYR A 490 -7.62 -12.42 -2.51
N THR A 491 -8.18 -11.26 -2.14
CA THR A 491 -7.42 -10.03 -1.85
C THR A 491 -6.74 -10.14 -0.48
N VAL A 492 -5.47 -9.73 -0.38
CA VAL A 492 -4.77 -9.71 0.92
C VAL A 492 -5.22 -8.50 1.71
N VAL A 493 -5.73 -8.75 2.92
CA VAL A 493 -6.13 -7.71 3.87
C VAL A 493 -5.06 -7.58 4.94
N PHE A 494 -4.27 -6.53 4.91
CA PHE A 494 -3.25 -6.25 5.91
C PHE A 494 -3.91 -5.80 7.22
N LEU A 495 -3.91 -6.69 8.21
CA LEU A 495 -4.26 -6.38 9.59
C LEU A 495 -3.18 -5.48 10.21
N ASN A 496 -3.44 -4.18 10.20
CA ASN A 496 -2.59 -3.16 10.81
C ASN A 496 -3.15 -2.79 12.18
N VAL A 497 -2.28 -2.68 13.18
CA VAL A 497 -2.68 -2.33 14.56
C VAL A 497 -1.76 -1.26 15.09
N LYS A 498 -2.34 -0.15 15.54
CA LYS A 498 -1.63 0.95 16.20
C LYS A 498 -2.30 1.33 17.52
N SER A 499 -1.60 2.00 18.43
CA SER A 499 -2.22 2.66 19.57
C SER A 499 -3.16 3.77 19.10
N ALA A 500 -4.33 3.90 19.70
CA ALA A 500 -5.37 4.85 19.30
C ALA A 500 -4.92 6.33 19.36
N ASN A 501 -3.89 6.66 20.15
CA ASN A 501 -3.29 7.99 20.22
C ASN A 501 -2.22 8.25 19.15
N VAL A 502 -1.87 7.27 18.29
CA VAL A 502 -0.98 7.48 17.14
C VAL A 502 -1.80 7.98 15.95
N LYS A 503 -1.56 9.21 15.54
CA LYS A 503 -2.30 9.92 14.49
C LYS A 503 -1.38 10.31 13.32
N GLY A 504 -1.99 10.88 12.29
CA GLY A 504 -1.35 11.22 11.02
C GLY A 504 -1.75 10.27 9.89
N PRO A 505 -1.63 10.71 8.62
CA PRO A 505 -2.03 9.93 7.46
C PRO A 505 -1.09 8.77 7.14
N ASP A 506 0.19 8.81 7.54
CA ASP A 506 1.19 7.79 7.15
C ASP A 506 1.06 6.45 7.90
N ILE A 507 0.15 6.31 8.87
CA ILE A 507 -0.07 5.04 9.57
C ILE A 507 -1.52 4.54 9.37
N PRO A 508 -1.72 3.34 8.78
CA PRO A 508 -0.67 2.40 8.35
C PRO A 508 0.11 2.89 7.13
N VAL A 509 1.41 2.62 7.11
CA VAL A 509 2.25 2.79 5.91
C VAL A 509 1.84 1.74 4.88
N GLY A 510 2.11 1.99 3.59
CA GLY A 510 1.68 1.06 2.56
C GLY A 510 0.29 1.38 2.01
N LYS A 511 -0.25 2.57 2.29
CA LYS A 511 -1.58 2.99 1.77
C LYS A 511 -1.67 2.89 0.26
N TYR A 512 -0.54 3.03 -0.45
CA TYR A 512 -0.46 2.78 -1.88
C TYR A 512 0.85 2.12 -2.33
N VAL A 513 1.98 2.47 -1.71
CA VAL A 513 3.30 1.83 -1.90
C VAL A 513 3.87 1.49 -0.52
N PHE A 514 4.52 0.34 -0.33
CA PHE A 514 4.92 -0.22 0.98
C PHE A 514 5.75 0.69 1.93
N TRP A 515 6.24 1.82 1.45
CA TRP A 515 7.44 2.49 1.96
C TRP A 515 7.23 4.01 2.05
N ASP A 516 6.12 4.42 2.65
CA ASP A 516 5.82 5.82 2.93
C ASP A 516 6.62 6.32 4.16
N PRO A 517 7.12 7.57 4.17
CA PRO A 517 7.77 8.17 5.33
C PRO A 517 6.76 8.53 6.43
N LEU A 518 7.10 8.29 7.69
CA LEU A 518 6.30 8.62 8.88
C LEU A 518 6.39 10.10 9.29
N GLU A 519 6.47 11.00 8.32
CA GLU A 519 6.76 12.42 8.57
C GLU A 519 5.57 13.24 9.06
N ASN A 520 4.35 12.83 8.70
CA ASN A 520 3.09 13.42 9.14
C ASN A 520 2.50 12.70 10.36
N THR A 521 3.15 11.63 10.83
CA THR A 521 2.78 10.85 12.01
C THR A 521 3.10 11.61 13.29
N TYR A 522 2.16 11.64 14.24
CA TYR A 522 2.32 12.26 15.56
C TYR A 522 1.63 11.43 16.65
N ILE A 523 1.95 11.72 17.91
CA ILE A 523 1.34 11.08 19.07
C ILE A 523 0.52 12.14 19.81
N GLU A 524 -0.79 11.93 19.93
CA GLU A 524 -1.62 12.70 20.85
C GLU A 524 -1.19 12.38 22.30
N THR A 525 -0.69 13.39 23.00
CA THR A 525 -0.70 13.34 24.46
C THR A 525 -2.15 13.49 24.91
N ALA A 526 -2.62 12.57 25.76
CA ALA A 526 -3.96 12.70 26.33
C ALA A 526 -4.04 14.06 27.04
N ALA A 527 -5.04 14.87 26.66
CA ALA A 527 -5.27 16.16 27.30
C ALA A 527 -5.30 15.94 28.83
N PRO A 528 -4.61 16.77 29.63
CA PRO A 528 -4.62 16.61 31.07
C PRO A 528 -6.07 16.66 31.53
N THR A 529 -6.57 15.53 32.03
CA THR A 529 -7.95 15.39 32.49
C THR A 529 -8.24 16.53 33.45
N ALA A 530 -9.09 17.46 33.01
CA ALA A 530 -9.47 18.60 33.83
C ALA A 530 -9.99 18.03 35.16
N PRO A 531 -9.50 18.53 36.31
CA PRO A 531 -9.85 17.96 37.60
C PRO A 531 -11.37 17.90 37.69
N THR A 532 -11.89 16.71 37.99
CA THR A 532 -13.33 16.44 38.02
C THR A 532 -13.98 17.37 39.04
N VAL A 533 -14.54 18.48 38.53
CA VAL A 533 -15.33 19.40 39.34
C VAL A 533 -16.55 18.61 39.75
N THR A 534 -16.57 18.17 41.01
CA THR A 534 -17.72 17.53 41.63
C THR A 534 -18.92 18.44 41.38
N PRO A 535 -20.01 17.97 40.72
CA PRO A 535 -21.13 18.83 40.43
C PRO A 535 -21.71 19.35 41.75
N ALA A 536 -21.69 20.68 41.92
CA ALA A 536 -22.40 21.33 42.99
C ALA A 536 -23.90 21.01 42.86
N GLU A 537 -24.59 20.89 43.99
CA GLU A 537 -25.95 20.37 44.09
C GLU A 537 -26.92 20.98 43.06
N GLU A 538 -27.71 20.13 42.40
CA GLU A 538 -28.77 20.55 41.48
C GLU A 538 -29.81 21.42 42.21
N VAL A 539 -29.72 22.74 42.07
CA VAL A 539 -30.87 23.62 42.31
C VAL A 539 -31.88 23.38 41.18
N LYS A 540 -32.89 22.54 41.45
CA LYS A 540 -33.93 22.17 40.49
C LYS A 540 -34.68 23.40 39.95
N GLY A 541 -34.33 23.80 38.73
CA GLY A 541 -35.16 24.67 37.90
C GLY A 541 -36.45 23.97 37.47
N PRO A 542 -37.51 24.72 37.07
CA PRO A 542 -38.78 24.14 36.64
C PRO A 542 -38.61 23.32 35.35
N SER A 543 -39.38 22.24 35.22
CA SER A 543 -39.25 21.29 34.12
C SER A 543 -39.55 21.91 32.74
N THR A 544 -38.92 21.36 31.71
CA THR A 544 -39.02 21.80 30.31
C THR A 544 -40.46 21.85 29.78
N ALA A 545 -41.36 21.02 30.30
CA ALA A 545 -42.80 21.07 30.00
C ALA A 545 -43.46 22.39 30.41
N LEU A 546 -43.03 23.01 31.51
CA LEU A 546 -43.56 24.30 31.98
C LEU A 546 -43.12 25.44 31.06
N ILE A 547 -41.87 25.39 30.59
CA ILE A 547 -41.30 26.38 29.66
C ILE A 547 -42.01 26.31 28.29
N ALA A 548 -42.24 25.10 27.76
CA ALA A 548 -42.99 24.90 26.52
C ALA A 548 -44.43 25.45 26.61
N GLY A 549 -45.13 25.22 27.73
CA GLY A 549 -46.48 25.76 27.95
C GLY A 549 -46.54 27.29 27.96
N ILE A 550 -45.56 27.96 28.58
CA ILE A 550 -45.47 29.43 28.63
C ILE A 550 -45.23 30.03 27.25
N VAL A 551 -44.35 29.44 26.44
CA VAL A 551 -44.05 29.93 25.08
C VAL A 551 -45.27 29.82 24.16
N VAL A 552 -46.02 28.71 24.20
CA VAL A 552 -47.24 28.55 23.38
C VAL A 552 -48.33 29.55 23.79
N ALA A 553 -48.51 29.80 25.10
CA ALA A 553 -49.45 30.80 25.59
C ALA A 553 -49.09 32.23 25.15
N ALA A 554 -47.81 32.60 25.18
CA ALA A 554 -47.33 33.91 24.76
C ALA A 554 -47.54 34.16 23.25
N VAL A 555 -47.28 33.17 22.40
CA VAL A 555 -47.50 33.27 20.94
C VAL A 555 -48.99 33.38 20.62
N ALA A 556 -49.85 32.63 21.31
CA ALA A 556 -51.31 32.73 21.15
C ALA A 556 -51.85 34.13 21.53
N LEU A 557 -51.39 34.70 22.64
CA LEU A 557 -51.76 36.05 23.08
C LEU A 557 -51.29 37.13 22.10
N ALA A 558 -50.08 37.01 21.55
CA ALA A 558 -49.55 37.93 20.54
C ALA A 558 -50.37 37.88 19.23
N ALA A 559 -50.79 36.69 18.78
CA ALA A 559 -51.62 36.53 17.59
C ALA A 559 -53.02 37.14 17.77
N VAL A 560 -53.64 36.99 18.95
CA VAL A 560 -54.94 37.61 19.27
C VAL A 560 -54.83 39.13 19.35
N ALA A 561 -53.76 39.67 19.94
CA ALA A 561 -53.51 41.11 19.97
C ALA A 561 -53.32 41.71 18.57
N ALA A 562 -52.56 41.02 17.69
CA ALA A 562 -52.37 41.44 16.30
C ALA A 562 -53.67 41.42 15.47
N LEU A 563 -54.56 40.44 15.71
CA LEU A 563 -55.88 40.36 15.07
C LEU A 563 -56.84 41.46 15.54
N LEU A 564 -56.78 41.84 16.83
CA LEU A 564 -57.61 42.92 17.39
C LEU A 564 -57.13 44.32 16.94
N LEU A 565 -55.83 44.52 16.75
CA LEU A 565 -55.25 45.76 16.22
C LEU A 565 -55.48 45.96 14.71
N ARG A 566 -55.89 44.92 13.98
CA ARG A 566 -56.16 44.98 12.53
C ARG A 566 -57.64 45.21 12.19
N LYS A 567 -58.48 45.52 13.19
CA LYS A 567 -59.93 45.71 13.07
C LYS A 567 -60.46 46.99 13.73
N ARG A 568 -59.60 48.01 13.84
CA ARG A 568 -59.94 49.40 14.16
C ARG A 568 -59.30 50.33 13.13
#